data_AF-A0A7K0P3I4-F1
#
_entry.id   AF-A0A7K0P3I4-F1
#
_cell.length_a   1.000
_cell.length_b   1.000
_cell.length_c   1.000
_cell.angle_alpha   90.00
_cell.angle_beta   90.00
_cell.angle_gamma   90.00
#
_symmetry.space_group_name_H-M   'P 1'
#
loop_
_entity.id
_entity.type
_entity.pdbx_description
1 polymer ?
#
loop_
_entity_poly.entity_id
_entity_poly.type
_entity_poly.pdbx_seq_one_letter_code
_entity_poly.pdbx_strand_id
1 'polypeptide(L)'
;MTVPSSRVSAPAINWPDLPALQQPPWPDGQELERAVAELRVLPPLVFAGECDLLMQRLAAASMGQAFVLMGGDCAETFQANTADSIRARLQTVLQMSVILTYAASLPIVKVGRLAGQYFKPRSKAIEVRDGVEMTSYLGDAVNAIEFDAGLRRPDPQRLVRAYHASAAALNLVRAFTQGGYADLRQVHAWNQDFVRDSLAGQRYEAMAADIDRALSFMHACGANPDEFQRVEFYAAHEALSIDYERALTRIDSRTGLPYDVSGHFLWIGERTRQLDAAHVHFASQIRNPVGVKVGPTASADEIVELAEILNPERVPGRLTLITRMGAGAVRDVLPGIVQKVDACGVPVVWVCDPMHGNTREAATGHKTRLFDDV
;
A
#
# COMPACT_ATOMS: atom_id res chain seq x y z
N MET A 1 -37.09 -7.11 -34.98
CA MET A 1 -37.03 -5.80 -34.31
C MET A 1 -35.68 -5.66 -33.66
N THR A 2 -34.79 -4.89 -34.28
CA THR A 2 -33.47 -4.54 -33.76
C THR A 2 -33.64 -3.54 -32.62
N VAL A 3 -33.32 -3.94 -31.40
CA VAL A 3 -33.23 -3.03 -30.25
C VAL A 3 -32.00 -2.15 -30.47
N PRO A 4 -32.10 -0.81 -30.48
CA PRO A 4 -30.93 0.03 -30.56
C PRO A 4 -30.18 -0.07 -29.24
N SER A 5 -28.97 -0.61 -29.27
CA SER A 5 -28.00 -0.51 -28.17
C SER A 5 -27.54 0.94 -28.08
N SER A 6 -28.23 1.75 -27.28
CA SER A 6 -27.67 3.00 -26.80
C SER A 6 -26.50 2.65 -25.88
N ARG A 7 -25.26 2.72 -26.40
CA ARG A 7 -24.06 2.74 -25.57
C ARG A 7 -24.14 3.99 -24.69
N VAL A 8 -24.69 3.85 -23.49
CA VAL A 8 -24.51 4.83 -22.42
C VAL A 8 -23.01 4.86 -22.17
N SER A 9 -22.34 5.93 -22.59
CA SER A 9 -20.94 6.16 -22.23
C SER A 9 -20.86 6.17 -20.72
N ALA A 10 -19.98 5.36 -20.12
CA ALA A 10 -19.72 5.44 -18.70
C ALA A 10 -19.43 6.90 -18.32
N PRO A 11 -19.93 7.40 -17.17
CA PRO A 11 -19.70 8.79 -16.79
C PRO A 11 -18.19 9.05 -16.73
N ALA A 12 -17.72 10.02 -17.53
CA ALA A 12 -16.31 10.38 -17.58
C ALA A 12 -15.97 11.19 -16.31
N ILE A 13 -14.96 10.74 -15.58
CA ILE A 13 -14.42 11.51 -14.45
C ILE A 13 -13.64 12.67 -15.04
N ASN A 14 -14.04 13.89 -14.72
CA ASN A 14 -13.32 15.09 -15.15
C ASN A 14 -12.13 15.31 -14.23
N TRP A 15 -10.92 15.27 -14.79
CA TRP A 15 -9.69 15.53 -14.05
C TRP A 15 -9.19 16.94 -14.40
N PRO A 16 -9.22 17.91 -13.46
CA PRO A 16 -8.66 19.23 -13.71
C PRO A 16 -7.14 19.15 -13.90
N ASP A 17 -6.61 20.14 -14.62
CA ASP A 17 -5.17 20.34 -14.79
C ASP A 17 -4.59 20.98 -13.53
N LEU A 18 -4.21 20.12 -12.57
CA LEU A 18 -3.61 20.50 -11.30
C LEU A 18 -2.12 20.12 -11.30
N PRO A 19 -1.27 20.87 -10.57
CA PRO A 19 0.14 20.51 -10.42
C PRO A 19 0.29 19.09 -9.87
N ALA A 20 1.08 18.25 -10.55
CA ALA A 20 1.39 16.89 -10.12
C ALA A 20 2.90 16.79 -9.87
N LEU A 21 3.29 16.64 -8.61
CA LEU A 21 4.70 16.50 -8.23
C LEU A 21 5.20 15.08 -8.50
N GLN A 22 6.51 14.94 -8.65
CA GLN A 22 7.18 13.63 -8.81
C GLN A 22 6.73 12.80 -10.02
N GLN A 23 6.07 13.42 -11.01
CA GLN A 23 5.67 12.70 -12.22
C GLN A 23 6.89 12.33 -13.07
N PRO A 24 6.87 11.15 -13.73
CA PRO A 24 7.96 10.78 -14.63
C PRO A 24 8.10 11.78 -15.78
N PRO A 25 9.33 12.15 -16.18
CA PRO A 25 9.56 13.04 -17.30
C PRO A 25 9.45 12.25 -18.62
N TRP A 26 8.22 11.93 -19.02
CA TRP A 26 7.95 11.18 -20.24
C TRP A 26 8.50 11.91 -21.48
N PRO A 27 9.39 11.28 -22.27
CA PRO A 27 10.03 11.94 -23.40
C PRO A 27 9.11 12.13 -24.61
N ASP A 28 8.05 11.30 -24.73
CA ASP A 28 7.10 11.34 -25.84
C ASP A 28 5.66 11.20 -25.31
N GLY A 29 4.83 12.23 -25.54
CA GLY A 29 3.44 12.26 -25.13
C GLY A 29 2.55 11.28 -25.92
N GLN A 30 2.88 10.96 -27.17
CA GLN A 30 2.13 9.98 -27.98
C GLN A 30 2.43 8.54 -27.54
N GLU A 31 3.65 8.25 -27.08
CA GLU A 31 3.97 6.97 -26.42
C GLU A 31 3.16 6.82 -25.13
N LEU A 32 3.10 7.88 -24.32
CA LEU A 32 2.30 7.91 -23.10
C LEU A 32 0.80 7.69 -23.38
N GLU A 33 0.24 8.42 -24.33
CA GLU A 33 -1.18 8.31 -24.67
C GLU A 33 -1.55 6.89 -25.12
N ARG A 34 -0.68 6.22 -25.90
CA ARG A 34 -0.87 4.82 -26.30
C ARG A 34 -0.88 3.88 -25.10
N ALA A 35 0.10 3.99 -24.20
CA ALA A 35 0.17 3.17 -23.00
C ALA A 35 -1.05 3.40 -22.07
N VAL A 36 -1.47 4.65 -21.89
CA VAL A 36 -2.65 5.01 -21.11
C VAL A 36 -3.94 4.49 -21.75
N ALA A 37 -4.07 4.57 -23.07
CA ALA A 37 -5.23 4.03 -23.79
C ALA A 37 -5.33 2.50 -23.64
N GLU A 38 -4.19 1.80 -23.66
CA GLU A 38 -4.13 0.37 -23.39
C GLU A 38 -4.60 0.04 -21.96
N LEU A 39 -4.05 0.73 -20.94
CA LEU A 39 -4.45 0.53 -19.54
C LEU A 39 -5.94 0.74 -19.28
N ARG A 40 -6.57 1.70 -19.97
CA ARG A 40 -8.00 2.01 -19.81
C ARG A 40 -8.92 0.86 -20.21
N VAL A 41 -8.50 0.00 -21.14
CA VAL A 41 -9.31 -1.14 -21.62
C VAL A 41 -8.98 -2.46 -20.94
N LEU A 42 -7.86 -2.52 -20.20
CA LEU A 42 -7.48 -3.71 -19.45
C LEU A 42 -8.42 -3.96 -18.24
N PRO A 43 -8.63 -5.23 -17.85
CA PRO A 43 -9.46 -5.59 -16.70
C PRO A 43 -9.01 -4.93 -15.39
N PRO A 44 -9.91 -4.68 -14.43
CA PRO A 44 -9.55 -4.22 -13.09
C PRO A 44 -8.61 -5.21 -12.38
N LEU A 45 -7.65 -4.73 -11.58
CA LEU A 45 -6.82 -5.58 -10.71
C LEU A 45 -7.58 -5.98 -9.43
N VAL A 46 -8.44 -5.10 -8.93
CA VAL A 46 -9.28 -5.32 -7.75
C VAL A 46 -10.74 -4.95 -8.03
N PHE A 47 -11.67 -5.60 -7.33
CA PHE A 47 -13.08 -5.28 -7.45
C PHE A 47 -13.50 -4.23 -6.41
N ALA A 48 -14.40 -3.31 -6.78
CA ALA A 48 -14.85 -2.20 -5.92
C ALA A 48 -15.42 -2.69 -4.57
N GLY A 49 -16.15 -3.81 -4.56
CA GLY A 49 -16.66 -4.42 -3.33
C GLY A 49 -15.58 -4.90 -2.36
N GLU A 50 -14.39 -5.23 -2.86
CA GLU A 50 -13.24 -5.59 -2.02
C GLU A 50 -12.65 -4.35 -1.32
N CYS A 51 -12.67 -3.20 -1.99
CA CYS A 51 -12.30 -1.91 -1.39
C CYS A 51 -13.30 -1.49 -0.31
N ASP A 52 -14.60 -1.71 -0.55
CA ASP A 52 -15.66 -1.46 0.44
C ASP A 52 -15.45 -2.33 1.69
N LEU A 53 -15.13 -3.61 1.49
CA LEU A 53 -14.82 -4.53 2.59
C LEU A 53 -13.60 -4.07 3.39
N LEU A 54 -12.51 -3.69 2.72
CA LEU A 54 -11.33 -3.15 3.40
C LEU A 54 -11.67 -1.90 4.21
N MET A 55 -12.46 -0.98 3.66
CA MET A 55 -12.90 0.22 4.38
C MET A 55 -13.68 -0.14 5.65
N GLN A 56 -14.53 -1.17 5.64
CA GLN A 56 -15.21 -1.66 6.84
C GLN A 56 -14.22 -2.25 7.87
N ARG A 57 -13.20 -2.98 7.42
CA ARG A 57 -12.14 -3.51 8.32
C ARG A 57 -11.32 -2.38 8.95
N LEU A 58 -11.02 -1.34 8.18
CA LEU A 58 -10.33 -0.13 8.65
C LEU A 58 -11.22 0.68 9.60
N ALA A 59 -12.54 0.73 9.38
CA ALA A 59 -13.48 1.33 10.32
C ALA A 59 -13.40 0.66 11.70
N ALA A 60 -13.40 -0.67 11.75
CA ALA A 60 -13.20 -1.41 12.99
C ALA A 60 -11.87 -1.03 13.68
N ALA A 61 -10.78 -0.87 12.92
CA ALA A 61 -9.50 -0.44 13.45
C ALA A 61 -9.54 0.98 14.04
N SER A 62 -10.22 1.94 13.39
CA SER A 62 -10.40 3.30 13.94
C SER A 62 -11.17 3.32 15.25
N MET A 63 -11.98 2.29 15.53
CA MET A 63 -12.73 2.14 16.79
C MET A 63 -12.00 1.28 17.84
N GLY A 64 -10.75 0.88 17.58
CA GLY A 64 -9.98 0.01 18.47
C GLY A 64 -10.46 -1.45 18.51
N GLN A 65 -11.24 -1.88 17.51
CA GLN A 65 -11.79 -3.24 17.40
C GLN A 65 -10.99 -4.15 16.45
N ALA A 66 -9.96 -3.61 15.81
CA ALA A 66 -9.02 -4.33 14.96
C ALA A 66 -7.67 -3.61 14.95
N PHE A 67 -6.63 -4.27 14.48
CA PHE A 67 -5.30 -3.68 14.31
C PHE A 67 -4.83 -3.84 12.86
N VAL A 68 -4.18 -2.82 12.31
CA VAL A 68 -3.72 -2.83 10.90
C VAL A 68 -2.27 -3.24 10.81
N LEU A 69 -1.98 -4.29 10.04
CA LEU A 69 -0.63 -4.67 9.65
C LEU A 69 -0.43 -4.36 8.17
N MET A 70 0.41 -3.37 7.90
CA MET A 70 0.87 -3.04 6.55
C MET A 70 2.32 -3.48 6.36
N GLY A 71 2.64 -4.25 5.32
CA GLY A 71 4.00 -4.75 5.10
C GLY A 71 4.28 -5.18 3.66
N GLY A 72 5.54 -5.13 3.24
CA GLY A 72 5.98 -5.54 1.90
C GLY A 72 7.16 -4.70 1.41
N ASP A 73 7.37 -4.71 0.09
CA ASP A 73 8.56 -4.09 -0.49
C ASP A 73 8.54 -2.56 -0.38
N CYS A 74 9.74 -1.97 -0.31
CA CYS A 74 9.90 -0.52 -0.46
C CYS A 74 9.50 -0.09 -1.88
N ALA A 75 10.04 -0.79 -2.88
CA ALA A 75 9.67 -0.73 -4.27
C ALA A 75 9.77 -2.15 -4.84
N GLU A 76 8.71 -2.62 -5.47
CA GLU A 76 8.73 -3.88 -6.21
C GLU A 76 9.59 -3.72 -7.47
N THR A 77 10.17 -4.82 -7.93
CA THR A 77 10.87 -4.88 -9.23
C THR A 77 10.28 -5.99 -10.08
N PHE A 78 10.30 -5.82 -11.40
CA PHE A 78 9.85 -6.84 -12.34
C PHE A 78 10.70 -8.11 -12.22
N GLN A 79 11.99 -7.96 -11.95
CA GLN A 79 12.90 -9.09 -11.75
C GLN A 79 12.55 -9.90 -10.50
N ALA A 80 12.20 -9.23 -9.39
CA ALA A 80 11.85 -9.89 -8.13
C ALA A 80 10.37 -10.33 -8.08
N ASN A 81 9.58 -10.08 -9.13
CA ASN A 81 8.18 -10.49 -9.20
C ASN A 81 8.04 -11.98 -9.57
N THR A 82 8.65 -12.85 -8.77
CA THR A 82 8.64 -14.31 -8.92
C THR A 82 7.72 -14.95 -7.89
N ALA A 83 7.27 -16.18 -8.16
CA ALA A 83 6.40 -16.90 -7.24
C ALA A 83 7.03 -17.09 -5.84
N ASP A 84 8.34 -17.40 -5.78
CA ASP A 84 9.05 -17.57 -4.52
C ASP A 84 9.14 -16.26 -3.72
N SER A 85 9.42 -15.13 -4.39
CA SER A 85 9.50 -13.83 -3.72
C SER A 85 8.13 -13.39 -3.20
N ILE A 86 7.07 -13.55 -4.01
CA ILE A 86 5.68 -13.25 -3.59
C ILE A 86 5.29 -14.12 -2.40
N ARG A 87 5.57 -15.42 -2.47
CA ARG A 87 5.29 -16.37 -1.39
C ARG A 87 6.01 -15.99 -0.10
N ALA A 88 7.30 -15.67 -0.17
CA ALA A 88 8.10 -15.27 0.98
C ALA A 88 7.55 -13.99 1.65
N ARG A 89 7.19 -12.98 0.85
CA ARG A 89 6.59 -11.73 1.35
C ARG A 89 5.25 -11.97 2.04
N LEU A 90 4.38 -12.76 1.40
CA LEU A 90 3.09 -13.13 1.99
C LEU A 90 3.29 -13.89 3.30
N GLN A 91 4.17 -14.89 3.31
CA GLN A 91 4.53 -15.66 4.49
C GLN A 91 4.97 -14.77 5.65
N THR A 92 5.88 -13.82 5.43
CA THR A 92 6.32 -12.89 6.49
C THR A 92 5.16 -12.08 7.07
N VAL A 93 4.28 -11.52 6.23
CA VAL A 93 3.12 -10.74 6.71
C VAL A 93 2.15 -11.63 7.48
N LEU A 94 1.90 -12.86 7.02
CA LEU A 94 1.04 -13.81 7.72
C LEU A 94 1.63 -14.20 9.08
N GLN A 95 2.92 -14.51 9.13
CA GLN A 95 3.65 -14.85 10.37
C GLN A 95 3.53 -13.75 11.42
N MET A 96 3.77 -12.49 11.03
CA MET A 96 3.58 -11.33 11.89
C MET A 96 2.11 -11.19 12.33
N SER A 97 1.16 -11.43 11.43
CA SER A 97 -0.27 -11.27 11.73
C SER A 97 -0.76 -12.24 12.80
N VAL A 98 -0.26 -13.48 12.84
CA VAL A 98 -0.64 -14.47 13.87
C VAL A 98 -0.16 -14.02 15.25
N ILE A 99 1.10 -13.57 15.32
CA ILE A 99 1.71 -13.05 16.55
C ILE A 99 0.93 -11.84 17.06
N LEU A 100 0.61 -10.88 16.18
CA LEU A 100 -0.15 -9.69 16.55
C LEU A 100 -1.60 -10.02 16.94
N THR A 101 -2.23 -10.98 16.28
CA THR A 101 -3.60 -11.43 16.62
C THR A 101 -3.62 -11.94 18.06
N TYR A 102 -2.67 -12.79 18.41
CA TYR A 102 -2.56 -13.35 19.76
C TYR A 102 -2.25 -12.27 20.80
N ALA A 103 -1.21 -11.46 20.57
CA ALA A 103 -0.76 -10.45 21.53
C ALA A 103 -1.77 -9.32 21.73
N ALA A 104 -2.46 -8.88 20.67
CA ALA A 104 -3.46 -7.82 20.75
C ALA A 104 -4.85 -8.31 21.16
N SER A 105 -5.12 -9.62 21.02
CA SER A 105 -6.47 -10.19 21.12
C SER A 105 -7.49 -9.48 20.23
N LEU A 106 -7.04 -9.02 19.06
CA LEU A 106 -7.83 -8.28 18.08
C LEU A 106 -7.64 -8.89 16.67
N PRO A 107 -8.67 -8.80 15.80
CA PRO A 107 -8.52 -9.08 14.38
C PRO A 107 -7.42 -8.21 13.75
N ILE A 108 -6.59 -8.83 12.89
CA ILE A 108 -5.55 -8.11 12.13
C ILE A 108 -5.98 -7.90 10.69
N VAL A 109 -6.06 -6.64 10.27
CA VAL A 109 -6.27 -6.23 8.87
C VAL A 109 -4.94 -6.28 8.14
N LYS A 110 -4.80 -7.19 7.18
CA LYS A 110 -3.53 -7.48 6.48
C LYS A 110 -3.48 -6.75 5.14
N VAL A 111 -2.58 -5.78 5.02
CA VAL A 111 -2.42 -4.97 3.80
C VAL A 111 -0.99 -5.10 3.28
N GLY A 112 -0.83 -5.69 2.11
CA GLY A 112 0.45 -5.86 1.43
C GLY A 112 0.85 -4.63 0.61
N ARG A 113 2.09 -4.16 0.78
CA ARG A 113 2.77 -3.31 -0.20
C ARG A 113 3.20 -4.19 -1.37
N LEU A 114 2.26 -4.50 -2.26
CA LEU A 114 2.39 -5.56 -3.26
C LEU A 114 1.43 -5.33 -4.42
N ALA A 115 1.82 -5.80 -5.61
CA ALA A 115 1.06 -5.72 -6.86
C ALA A 115 0.72 -4.29 -7.29
N GLY A 116 1.67 -3.38 -7.16
CA GLY A 116 1.51 -2.01 -7.66
C GLY A 116 2.59 -1.04 -7.20
N GLN A 117 3.48 -1.45 -6.30
CA GLN A 117 4.49 -0.60 -5.66
C GLN A 117 5.73 -0.42 -6.55
N TYR A 118 5.54 -0.13 -7.83
CA TYR A 118 6.59 -0.01 -8.85
C TYR A 118 7.06 1.42 -9.13
N PHE A 119 6.52 2.41 -8.42
CA PHE A 119 6.89 3.82 -8.54
C PHE A 119 7.62 4.31 -7.29
N LYS A 120 8.55 5.25 -7.46
CA LYS A 120 9.37 5.76 -6.36
C LYS A 120 9.61 7.27 -6.49
N PRO A 121 9.24 8.06 -5.47
CA PRO A 121 9.59 9.47 -5.45
C PRO A 121 11.09 9.64 -5.15
N ARG A 122 11.70 10.71 -5.69
CA ARG A 122 13.12 10.98 -5.54
C ARG A 122 13.35 12.40 -5.06
N SER A 123 14.29 12.56 -4.12
CA SER A 123 14.75 13.88 -3.69
C SER A 123 15.49 14.64 -4.81
N LYS A 124 16.06 13.94 -5.78
CA LYS A 124 16.74 14.52 -6.95
C LYS A 124 16.28 13.79 -8.21
N ALA A 125 15.85 14.54 -9.22
CA ALA A 125 15.44 13.99 -10.51
C ALA A 125 16.62 13.37 -11.29
N ILE A 126 17.82 13.91 -11.10
CA ILE A 126 19.06 13.45 -11.71
C ILE A 126 19.95 12.76 -10.67
N GLU A 127 20.53 11.63 -11.06
CA GLU A 127 21.53 10.87 -10.33
C GLU A 127 22.88 11.03 -11.04
N VAL A 128 23.92 11.36 -10.26
CA VAL A 128 25.29 11.55 -10.76
C VAL A 128 26.17 10.46 -10.18
N ARG A 129 26.87 9.70 -11.04
CA ARG A 129 27.90 8.73 -10.64
C ARG A 129 29.13 8.93 -11.51
N ASP A 130 30.30 9.07 -10.88
CA ASP A 130 31.59 9.25 -11.56
C ASP A 130 31.58 10.35 -12.63
N GLY A 131 30.86 11.45 -12.36
CA GLY A 131 30.72 12.60 -13.27
C GLY A 131 29.71 12.44 -14.41
N VAL A 132 29.06 11.28 -14.54
CA VAL A 132 27.99 11.04 -15.51
C VAL A 132 26.63 11.31 -14.88
N GLU A 133 25.82 12.13 -15.54
CA GLU A 133 24.47 12.47 -15.11
C GLU A 133 23.42 11.64 -15.86
N MET A 134 22.48 11.03 -15.13
CA MET A 134 21.36 10.29 -15.71
C MET A 134 20.08 10.56 -14.91
N THR A 135 18.92 10.29 -15.52
CA THR A 135 17.65 10.28 -14.79
C THR A 135 17.76 9.29 -13.62
N SER A 136 17.36 9.75 -12.43
CA SER A 136 17.27 8.89 -11.24
C SER A 136 16.38 7.68 -11.52
N TYR A 137 16.69 6.54 -10.91
CA TYR A 137 15.76 5.41 -10.90
C TYR A 137 14.45 5.80 -10.19
N LEU A 138 13.35 5.85 -10.94
CA LEU A 138 12.01 6.27 -10.50
C LEU A 138 11.08 5.09 -10.20
N GLY A 139 11.64 3.86 -10.21
CA GLY A 139 10.88 2.63 -10.08
C GLY A 139 10.69 1.93 -11.44
N ASP A 140 10.53 0.60 -11.40
CA ASP A 140 10.50 -0.25 -12.60
C ASP A 140 9.37 0.08 -13.58
N ALA A 141 8.29 0.69 -13.09
CA ALA A 141 7.20 1.21 -13.92
C ALA A 141 7.59 2.44 -14.76
N VAL A 142 8.80 2.98 -14.58
CA VAL A 142 9.29 4.18 -15.27
C VAL A 142 10.59 3.90 -16.00
N ASN A 143 11.62 3.41 -15.32
CA ASN A 143 12.95 3.13 -15.87
C ASN A 143 13.65 2.01 -15.07
N ALA A 144 14.82 1.58 -15.51
CA ALA A 144 15.54 0.48 -14.85
C ALA A 144 16.47 0.95 -13.71
N ILE A 145 16.82 0.03 -12.81
CA ILE A 145 17.72 0.32 -11.69
C ILE A 145 19.17 0.51 -12.14
N GLU A 146 19.57 -0.21 -13.19
CA GLU A 146 20.89 -0.18 -13.81
C GLU A 146 21.26 1.25 -14.23
N PHE A 147 22.50 1.65 -13.98
CA PHE A 147 23.01 2.98 -14.32
C PHE A 147 23.53 2.98 -15.76
N ASP A 148 22.61 2.85 -16.71
CA ASP A 148 22.85 2.87 -18.15
C ASP A 148 21.94 3.90 -18.83
N ALA A 149 22.48 4.65 -19.80
CA ALA A 149 21.76 5.77 -20.41
C ALA A 149 20.48 5.35 -21.13
N GLY A 150 20.49 4.20 -21.83
CA GLY A 150 19.32 3.66 -22.49
C GLY A 150 18.28 3.17 -21.50
N LEU A 151 18.72 2.47 -20.45
CA LEU A 151 17.84 1.91 -19.42
C LEU A 151 17.26 2.94 -18.45
N ARG A 152 17.93 4.11 -18.28
CA ARG A 152 17.45 5.22 -17.44
C ARG A 152 16.47 6.16 -18.13
N ARG A 153 16.34 6.10 -19.45
CA ARG A 153 15.29 6.83 -20.18
C ARG A 153 13.91 6.34 -19.72
N PRO A 154 13.00 7.23 -19.26
CA PRO A 154 11.63 6.85 -18.97
C PRO A 154 10.94 6.23 -20.18
N ASP A 155 10.22 5.14 -19.97
CA ASP A 155 9.50 4.39 -20.99
C ASP A 155 8.04 4.19 -20.57
N PRO A 156 7.07 4.87 -21.22
CA PRO A 156 5.65 4.74 -20.87
C PRO A 156 5.10 3.31 -20.99
N GLN A 157 5.67 2.43 -21.82
CA GLN A 157 5.19 1.05 -21.91
C GLN A 157 5.45 0.25 -20.62
N ARG A 158 6.36 0.74 -19.76
CA ARG A 158 6.56 0.16 -18.42
C ARG A 158 5.34 0.33 -17.51
N LEU A 159 4.45 1.28 -17.78
CA LEU A 159 3.16 1.38 -17.09
C LEU A 159 2.29 0.14 -17.35
N VAL A 160 2.19 -0.28 -18.61
CA VAL A 160 1.46 -1.50 -19.01
C VAL A 160 2.15 -2.74 -18.45
N ARG A 161 3.48 -2.77 -18.47
CA ARG A 161 4.25 -3.87 -17.86
C ARG A 161 4.01 -3.98 -16.34
N ALA A 162 3.92 -2.84 -15.64
CA ALA A 162 3.58 -2.81 -14.22
C ALA A 162 2.20 -3.39 -13.96
N TYR A 163 1.19 -3.04 -14.77
CA TYR A 163 -0.13 -3.66 -14.70
C TYR A 163 -0.07 -5.19 -14.82
N HIS A 164 0.64 -5.73 -15.83
CA HIS A 164 0.73 -7.19 -15.99
C HIS A 164 1.48 -7.87 -14.84
N ALA A 165 2.53 -7.24 -14.33
CA ALA A 165 3.26 -7.74 -13.17
C ALA A 165 2.37 -7.76 -11.91
N SER A 166 1.59 -6.69 -11.70
CA SER A 166 0.59 -6.61 -10.64
C SER A 166 -0.51 -7.66 -10.76
N ALA A 167 -1.06 -7.87 -11.96
CA ALA A 167 -2.09 -8.87 -12.20
C ALA A 167 -1.60 -10.29 -11.88
N ALA A 168 -0.39 -10.63 -12.32
CA ALA A 168 0.23 -11.92 -12.03
C ALA A 168 0.47 -12.11 -10.52
N ALA A 169 0.97 -11.06 -9.84
CA ALA A 169 1.20 -11.10 -8.41
C ALA A 169 -0.09 -11.27 -7.60
N LEU A 170 -1.13 -10.48 -7.92
CA LEU A 170 -2.44 -10.57 -7.27
C LEU A 170 -3.09 -11.93 -7.49
N ASN A 171 -3.04 -12.47 -8.70
CA ASN A 171 -3.56 -13.80 -8.99
C ASN A 171 -2.91 -14.86 -8.08
N LEU A 172 -1.59 -14.81 -7.93
CA LEU A 172 -0.87 -15.75 -7.08
C LEU A 172 -1.18 -15.54 -5.58
N VAL A 173 -1.25 -14.29 -5.12
CA VAL A 173 -1.63 -13.98 -3.73
C VAL A 173 -3.02 -14.51 -3.42
N ARG A 174 -4.00 -14.29 -4.30
CA ARG A 174 -5.36 -14.82 -4.14
C ARG A 174 -5.38 -16.34 -4.07
N ALA A 175 -4.57 -17.01 -4.90
CA ALA A 175 -4.44 -18.47 -4.86
C ALA A 175 -3.86 -18.96 -3.52
N PHE A 176 -2.83 -18.31 -2.97
CA PHE A 176 -2.27 -18.68 -1.68
C PHE A 176 -3.22 -18.39 -0.50
N THR A 177 -3.95 -17.28 -0.54
CA THR A 177 -4.80 -16.89 0.59
C THR A 177 -6.15 -17.60 0.64
N GLN A 178 -6.61 -18.16 -0.49
CA GLN A 178 -7.86 -18.94 -0.56
C GLN A 178 -7.62 -20.46 -0.68
N GLY A 179 -6.44 -20.88 -1.15
CA GLY A 179 -6.11 -22.28 -1.46
C GLY A 179 -5.48 -23.07 -0.30
N GLY A 180 -5.61 -22.61 0.95
CA GLY A 180 -5.13 -23.31 2.15
C GLY A 180 -3.65 -23.09 2.51
N TYR A 181 -2.84 -22.42 1.68
CA TYR A 181 -1.46 -22.04 2.06
C TYR A 181 -1.42 -21.08 3.25
N ALA A 182 -2.46 -20.26 3.39
CA ALA A 182 -2.62 -19.33 4.50
C ALA A 182 -3.28 -19.96 5.74
N ASP A 183 -3.35 -21.30 5.83
CA ASP A 183 -3.89 -21.98 7.00
C ASP A 183 -3.11 -21.58 8.26
N LEU A 184 -3.85 -21.15 9.29
CA LEU A 184 -3.29 -20.62 10.52
C LEU A 184 -2.29 -21.58 11.19
N ARG A 185 -2.52 -22.89 11.08
CA ARG A 185 -1.65 -23.94 11.64
C ARG A 185 -0.34 -24.04 10.87
N GLN A 186 -0.39 -23.92 9.55
CA GLN A 186 0.80 -23.91 8.71
C GLN A 186 1.64 -22.65 8.96
N VAL A 187 0.99 -21.49 9.09
CA VAL A 187 1.66 -20.24 9.44
C VAL A 187 2.33 -20.32 10.81
N HIS A 188 1.67 -20.95 11.79
CA HIS A 188 2.25 -21.16 13.10
C HIS A 188 3.49 -22.07 13.07
N ALA A 189 3.46 -23.15 12.29
CA ALA A 189 4.62 -24.03 12.12
C ALA A 189 5.84 -23.28 11.58
N TRP A 190 5.66 -22.37 10.62
CA TRP A 190 6.76 -21.53 10.11
C TRP A 190 7.38 -20.63 11.17
N ASN A 191 6.58 -20.15 12.14
CA ASN A 191 7.12 -19.36 13.25
C ASN A 191 8.00 -20.20 14.17
N GLN A 192 7.65 -21.46 14.43
CA GLN A 192 8.47 -22.33 15.26
C GLN A 192 9.85 -22.59 14.64
N ASP A 193 9.92 -22.78 13.32
CA ASP A 193 11.18 -22.94 12.61
C ASP A 193 12.07 -21.69 12.73
N PHE A 194 11.50 -20.49 12.56
CA PHE A 194 12.23 -19.22 12.75
C PHE A 194 12.78 -19.07 14.17
N VAL A 195 11.99 -19.42 15.18
CA VAL A 195 12.38 -19.30 16.59
C VAL A 195 13.57 -20.20 16.92
N ARG A 196 13.52 -21.46 16.48
CA ARG A 196 14.56 -22.46 16.71
C ARG A 196 15.93 -22.02 16.18
N ASP A 197 15.93 -21.29 15.08
CA ASP A 197 17.16 -20.91 14.37
C ASP A 197 17.68 -19.51 14.75
N SER A 198 17.07 -18.81 15.73
CA SER A 198 17.41 -17.43 16.10
C SER A 198 17.97 -17.25 17.53
N LEU A 199 18.98 -16.39 17.70
CA LEU A 199 19.57 -16.04 19.01
C LEU A 199 18.57 -15.36 19.97
N ALA A 200 17.52 -14.73 19.44
CA ALA A 200 16.46 -14.09 20.21
C ALA A 200 15.32 -15.05 20.60
N GLY A 201 15.46 -16.35 20.26
CA GLY A 201 14.39 -17.34 20.25
C GLY A 201 13.62 -17.52 21.56
N GLN A 202 14.26 -17.41 22.74
CA GLN A 202 13.61 -17.76 24.01
C GLN A 202 12.32 -16.96 24.31
N ARG A 203 12.30 -15.65 24.00
CA ARG A 203 11.08 -14.83 24.18
C ARG A 203 9.99 -15.20 23.18
N TYR A 204 10.38 -15.56 21.98
CA TYR A 204 9.46 -15.98 20.93
C TYR A 204 8.96 -17.42 21.13
N GLU A 205 9.77 -18.29 21.74
CA GLU A 205 9.44 -19.69 22.00
C GLU A 205 8.27 -19.82 22.98
N ALA A 206 8.27 -19.03 24.06
CA ALA A 206 7.15 -18.97 25.00
C ALA A 206 5.85 -18.54 24.30
N MET A 207 5.89 -17.45 23.53
CA MET A 207 4.73 -16.97 22.79
C MET A 207 4.26 -17.96 21.72
N ALA A 208 5.19 -18.61 21.01
CA ALA A 208 4.85 -19.63 20.04
C ALA A 208 4.15 -20.82 20.72
N ALA A 209 4.68 -21.32 21.84
CA ALA A 209 4.06 -22.38 22.61
C ALA A 209 2.66 -22.00 23.13
N ASP A 210 2.45 -20.74 23.49
CA ASP A 210 1.15 -20.24 23.93
C ASP A 210 0.11 -20.24 22.79
N ILE A 211 0.51 -19.78 21.60
CA ILE A 211 -0.33 -19.81 20.39
C ILE A 211 -0.70 -21.25 20.04
N ASP A 212 0.26 -22.17 20.10
CA ASP A 212 0.03 -23.61 19.84
C ASP A 212 -1.04 -24.19 20.78
N ARG A 213 -0.96 -23.87 22.07
CA ARG A 213 -1.96 -24.29 23.05
C ARG A 213 -3.34 -23.68 22.78
N ALA A 214 -3.40 -22.42 22.38
CA ALA A 214 -4.66 -21.76 22.04
C ALA A 214 -5.32 -22.40 20.80
N LEU A 215 -4.54 -22.67 19.75
CA LEU A 215 -5.00 -23.37 18.55
C LEU A 215 -5.50 -24.79 18.88
N SER A 216 -4.74 -25.53 19.70
CA SER A 216 -5.11 -26.87 20.15
C SER A 216 -6.39 -26.87 21.00
N PHE A 217 -6.56 -25.86 21.86
CA PHE A 217 -7.78 -25.67 22.65
C PHE A 217 -9.00 -25.41 21.76
N MET A 218 -8.90 -24.49 20.79
CA MET A 218 -10.00 -24.22 19.86
C MET A 218 -10.39 -25.48 19.07
N HIS A 219 -9.40 -26.25 18.62
CA HIS A 219 -9.65 -27.53 17.96
C HIS A 219 -10.35 -28.54 18.89
N ALA A 220 -9.90 -28.67 20.14
CA ALA A 220 -10.50 -29.56 21.14
C ALA A 220 -11.96 -29.18 21.48
N CYS A 221 -12.31 -27.89 21.40
CA CYS A 221 -13.68 -27.39 21.53
C CYS A 221 -14.53 -27.61 20.26
N GLY A 222 -13.97 -28.18 19.19
CA GLY A 222 -14.67 -28.41 17.93
C GLY A 222 -14.73 -27.19 17.00
N ALA A 223 -13.95 -26.13 17.26
CA ALA A 223 -13.90 -24.97 16.39
C ALA A 223 -12.98 -25.23 15.18
N ASN A 224 -13.57 -25.20 13.98
CA ASN A 224 -12.83 -25.23 12.71
C ASN A 224 -13.49 -24.26 11.70
N PRO A 225 -13.48 -22.95 12.00
CA PRO A 225 -14.04 -21.94 11.11
C PRO A 225 -13.29 -21.89 9.76
N ASP A 226 -14.00 -21.58 8.68
CA ASP A 226 -13.41 -21.40 7.34
C ASP A 226 -12.34 -20.29 7.35
N GLU A 227 -12.48 -19.33 8.28
CA GLU A 227 -11.55 -18.23 8.57
C GLU A 227 -10.17 -18.70 9.06
N PHE A 228 -10.02 -19.97 9.48
CA PHE A 228 -8.70 -20.55 9.76
C PHE A 228 -7.98 -21.00 8.49
N GLN A 229 -8.72 -21.24 7.40
CA GLN A 229 -8.20 -21.77 6.14
C GLN A 229 -8.06 -20.68 5.06
N ARG A 230 -8.77 -19.57 5.22
CA ARG A 230 -8.79 -18.46 4.27
C ARG A 230 -8.38 -17.15 4.94
N VAL A 231 -7.59 -16.36 4.23
CA VAL A 231 -7.11 -15.07 4.73
C VAL A 231 -7.51 -13.93 3.79
N GLU A 232 -8.16 -12.91 4.34
CA GLU A 232 -8.31 -11.62 3.66
C GLU A 232 -6.92 -10.94 3.56
N PHE A 233 -6.48 -10.62 2.35
CA PHE A 233 -5.22 -9.93 2.10
C PHE A 233 -5.41 -8.89 1.01
N TYR A 234 -5.04 -7.65 1.30
CA TYR A 234 -5.33 -6.51 0.43
C TYR A 234 -4.03 -5.93 -0.16
N ALA A 235 -3.98 -5.76 -1.47
CA ALA A 235 -2.89 -5.04 -2.16
C ALA A 235 -3.00 -3.52 -1.99
N ALA A 236 -1.85 -2.87 -1.80
CA ALA A 236 -1.72 -1.43 -1.63
C ALA A 236 -0.42 -0.88 -2.21
N HIS A 237 -0.47 0.36 -2.70
CA HIS A 237 0.71 1.09 -3.19
C HIS A 237 0.55 2.60 -3.05
N GLU A 238 1.65 3.32 -3.23
CA GLU A 238 1.64 4.78 -3.35
C GLU A 238 1.02 5.18 -4.69
N ALA A 239 -0.06 5.95 -4.66
CA ALA A 239 -0.68 6.53 -5.85
C ALA A 239 0.21 7.65 -6.39
N LEU A 240 1.35 7.31 -6.99
CA LEU A 240 2.39 8.27 -7.37
C LEU A 240 2.24 8.76 -8.81
N SER A 241 2.12 7.84 -9.77
CA SER A 241 1.95 8.18 -11.19
C SER A 241 0.48 8.43 -11.48
N ILE A 242 0.12 9.71 -11.63
CA ILE A 242 -1.27 10.11 -11.88
C ILE A 242 -1.77 9.56 -13.23
N ASP A 243 -0.88 9.38 -14.21
CA ASP A 243 -1.20 8.74 -15.48
C ASP A 243 -1.68 7.29 -15.29
N TYR A 244 -0.99 6.52 -14.47
CA TYR A 244 -1.32 5.12 -14.18
C TYR A 244 -2.63 4.99 -13.40
N GLU A 245 -2.75 5.74 -12.31
CA GLU A 245 -3.92 5.65 -11.42
C GLU A 245 -5.21 6.14 -12.11
N ARG A 246 -5.13 7.26 -12.86
CA ARG A 246 -6.29 7.74 -13.64
C ARG A 246 -6.67 6.75 -14.75
N ALA A 247 -5.70 6.11 -15.39
CA ALA A 247 -5.96 5.10 -16.42
C ALA A 247 -6.60 3.83 -15.85
N LEU A 248 -6.34 3.51 -14.57
CA LEU A 248 -6.93 2.39 -13.84
C LEU A 248 -8.10 2.79 -12.94
N THR A 249 -8.64 4.01 -13.06
CA THR A 249 -9.91 4.35 -12.39
C THR A 249 -11.10 3.85 -13.21
N ARG A 250 -12.11 3.27 -12.55
CA ARG A 250 -13.33 2.75 -13.18
C ARG A 250 -14.55 3.25 -12.40
N ILE A 251 -15.67 3.35 -13.10
CA ILE A 251 -16.98 3.58 -12.48
C ILE A 251 -17.55 2.21 -12.10
N ASP A 252 -17.79 2.00 -10.80
CA ASP A 252 -18.41 0.78 -10.30
C ASP A 252 -19.87 0.70 -10.78
N SER A 253 -20.23 -0.41 -11.40
CA SER A 253 -21.57 -0.61 -11.98
C SER A 253 -22.67 -0.70 -10.92
N ARG A 254 -22.32 -1.03 -9.67
CA ARG A 254 -23.29 -1.11 -8.56
C ARG A 254 -23.67 0.25 -8.01
N THR A 255 -22.70 1.16 -7.89
CA THR A 255 -22.84 2.43 -7.17
C THR A 255 -22.80 3.66 -8.08
N GLY A 256 -22.27 3.54 -9.29
CA GLY A 256 -22.00 4.67 -10.18
C GLY A 256 -20.84 5.55 -9.71
N LEU A 257 -20.07 5.11 -8.71
CA LEU A 257 -18.97 5.87 -8.12
C LEU A 257 -17.61 5.42 -8.65
N PRO A 258 -16.61 6.32 -8.65
CA PRO A 258 -15.27 6.01 -9.13
C PRO A 258 -14.44 5.23 -8.08
N TYR A 259 -13.78 4.18 -8.53
CA TYR A 259 -12.78 3.43 -7.77
C TYR A 259 -11.51 3.32 -8.61
N ASP A 260 -10.36 3.54 -7.98
CA ASP A 260 -9.10 3.13 -8.58
C ASP A 260 -8.96 1.62 -8.40
N VAL A 261 -9.02 0.88 -9.50
CA VAL A 261 -8.93 -0.58 -9.49
C VAL A 261 -7.50 -1.07 -9.65
N SER A 262 -6.50 -0.21 -9.46
CA SER A 262 -5.09 -0.58 -9.41
C SER A 262 -4.70 -1.29 -8.09
N GLY A 263 -5.40 -1.00 -6.99
CA GLY A 263 -5.15 -1.55 -5.66
C GLY A 263 -6.32 -1.33 -4.70
N HIS A 264 -6.38 -2.08 -3.60
CA HIS A 264 -7.48 -1.97 -2.64
C HIS A 264 -7.35 -0.70 -1.79
N PHE A 265 -6.11 -0.35 -1.41
CA PHE A 265 -5.77 0.80 -0.60
C PHE A 265 -4.65 1.58 -1.28
N LEU A 266 -4.78 2.90 -1.35
CA LEU A 266 -3.81 3.77 -1.98
C LEU A 266 -3.35 4.82 -0.99
N TRP A 267 -2.07 5.20 -0.99
CA TRP A 267 -1.63 6.34 -0.18
C TRP A 267 -0.96 7.43 -0.98
N ILE A 268 -1.05 8.65 -0.43
CA ILE A 268 -0.31 9.83 -0.88
C ILE A 268 0.98 9.93 -0.07
N GLY A 269 2.11 10.06 -0.76
CA GLY A 269 3.42 10.17 -0.15
C GLY A 269 3.69 11.53 0.48
N GLU A 270 4.72 11.60 1.33
CA GLU A 270 5.12 12.84 2.02
C GLU A 270 5.46 13.97 1.04
N ARG A 271 5.93 13.63 -0.16
CA ARG A 271 6.37 14.60 -1.18
C ARG A 271 5.25 15.04 -2.13
N THR A 272 4.07 14.45 -2.03
CA THR A 272 2.96 14.61 -2.97
C THR A 272 1.63 14.93 -2.27
N ARG A 273 1.65 15.32 -0.99
CA ARG A 273 0.44 15.62 -0.19
C ARG A 273 0.04 17.10 -0.15
N GLN A 274 0.42 17.88 -1.16
CA GLN A 274 0.05 19.28 -1.27
C GLN A 274 -1.46 19.41 -1.50
N LEU A 275 -2.12 20.25 -0.71
CA LEU A 275 -3.58 20.39 -0.63
C LEU A 275 -4.24 20.70 -1.98
N ASP A 276 -3.57 21.51 -2.80
CA ASP A 276 -4.05 22.03 -4.09
C ASP A 276 -3.49 21.25 -5.30
N ALA A 277 -2.86 20.11 -5.07
CA ALA A 277 -2.21 19.30 -6.10
C ALA A 277 -3.04 18.10 -6.57
N ALA A 278 -2.64 17.53 -7.70
CA ALA A 278 -3.34 16.46 -8.39
C ALA A 278 -3.52 15.19 -7.53
N HIS A 279 -2.58 14.86 -6.65
CA HIS A 279 -2.63 13.66 -5.81
C HIS A 279 -3.74 13.70 -4.75
N VAL A 280 -3.84 14.82 -4.01
CA VAL A 280 -4.91 15.02 -3.01
C VAL A 280 -6.27 15.09 -3.70
N HIS A 281 -6.35 15.82 -4.82
CA HIS A 281 -7.57 15.87 -5.62
C HIS A 281 -7.96 14.48 -6.14
N PHE A 282 -7.01 13.71 -6.69
CA PHE A 282 -7.27 12.35 -7.18
C PHE A 282 -7.84 11.45 -6.08
N ALA A 283 -7.18 11.42 -4.92
CA ALA A 283 -7.62 10.63 -3.78
C ALA A 283 -8.99 11.05 -3.26
N SER A 284 -9.35 12.34 -3.32
CA SER A 284 -10.69 12.82 -2.91
C SER A 284 -11.80 12.39 -3.87
N GLN A 285 -11.49 12.11 -5.14
CA GLN A 285 -12.49 11.66 -6.11
C GLN A 285 -12.83 10.17 -5.99
N ILE A 286 -11.83 9.30 -5.76
CA ILE A 286 -12.03 7.84 -5.71
C ILE A 286 -12.66 7.38 -4.40
N ARG A 287 -13.26 6.18 -4.36
CA ARG A 287 -13.92 5.62 -3.17
C ARG A 287 -13.12 4.59 -2.37
N ASN A 288 -11.95 4.19 -2.84
CA ASN A 288 -11.02 3.33 -2.10
C ASN A 288 -10.70 3.91 -0.71
N PRO A 289 -10.45 3.11 0.33
CA PRO A 289 -9.78 3.65 1.51
C PRO A 289 -8.41 4.22 1.13
N VAL A 290 -8.08 5.41 1.63
CA VAL A 290 -6.86 6.14 1.28
C VAL A 290 -6.00 6.43 2.50
N GLY A 291 -4.69 6.47 2.29
CA GLY A 291 -3.69 6.85 3.28
C GLY A 291 -2.98 8.15 2.94
N VAL A 292 -2.46 8.84 3.95
CA VAL A 292 -1.54 9.98 3.77
C VAL A 292 -0.34 9.80 4.68
N LYS A 293 0.87 9.93 4.13
CA LYS A 293 2.10 9.97 4.93
C LYS A 293 2.17 11.28 5.71
N VAL A 294 2.50 11.19 7.00
CA VAL A 294 2.64 12.34 7.89
C VAL A 294 4.05 12.35 8.48
N GLY A 295 4.91 13.22 7.95
CA GLY A 295 6.28 13.43 8.41
C GLY A 295 6.43 14.39 9.59
N PRO A 296 7.65 14.53 10.14
CA PRO A 296 7.92 15.35 11.32
C PRO A 296 7.80 16.87 11.08
N THR A 297 7.66 17.30 9.83
CA THR A 297 7.49 18.71 9.45
C THR A 297 6.03 19.06 9.14
N ALA A 298 5.10 18.11 9.25
CA ALA A 298 3.68 18.37 9.05
C ALA A 298 3.13 19.26 10.17
N SER A 299 2.30 20.25 9.82
CA SER A 299 1.58 21.03 10.81
C SER A 299 0.24 20.37 11.13
N ALA A 300 -0.27 20.55 12.35
CA ALA A 300 -1.55 19.98 12.74
C ALA A 300 -2.72 20.58 11.93
N ASP A 301 -2.66 21.87 11.58
CA ASP A 301 -3.64 22.53 10.70
C ASP A 301 -3.69 21.89 9.31
N GLU A 302 -2.53 21.70 8.68
CA GLU A 302 -2.44 21.08 7.36
C GLU A 302 -3.04 19.65 7.35
N ILE A 303 -2.80 18.87 8.41
CA ILE A 303 -3.37 17.51 8.52
C ILE A 303 -4.89 17.53 8.72
N VAL A 304 -5.43 18.52 9.45
CA VAL A 304 -6.89 18.68 9.57
C VAL A 304 -7.51 19.05 8.22
N GLU A 305 -6.92 19.99 7.48
CA GLU A 305 -7.40 20.37 6.15
C GLU A 305 -7.36 19.18 5.18
N LEU A 306 -6.27 18.40 5.18
CA LEU A 306 -6.18 17.15 4.41
C LEU A 306 -7.28 16.16 4.80
N ALA A 307 -7.58 16.03 6.10
CA ALA A 307 -8.61 15.12 6.58
C ALA A 307 -10.01 15.54 6.11
N GLU A 308 -10.32 16.83 6.14
CA GLU A 308 -11.59 17.37 5.64
C GLU A 308 -11.75 17.20 4.12
N ILE A 309 -10.67 17.34 3.34
CA ILE A 309 -10.69 17.13 1.89
C ILE A 309 -10.87 15.64 1.53
N LEU A 310 -10.18 14.75 2.23
CA LEU A 310 -10.12 13.32 1.87
C LEU A 310 -11.24 12.49 2.48
N ASN A 311 -11.86 12.97 3.56
CA ASN A 311 -12.99 12.34 4.23
C ASN A 311 -14.10 13.35 4.63
N PRO A 312 -14.65 14.12 3.67
CA PRO A 312 -15.64 15.16 3.97
C PRO A 312 -16.94 14.58 4.54
N GLU A 313 -17.29 13.35 4.13
CA GLU A 313 -18.46 12.61 4.59
C GLU A 313 -18.24 11.92 5.96
N ARG A 314 -17.04 12.05 6.55
CA ARG A 314 -16.66 11.47 7.85
C ARG A 314 -16.94 9.97 7.94
N VAL A 315 -16.63 9.24 6.88
CA VAL A 315 -16.80 7.79 6.82
C VAL A 315 -15.68 7.11 7.60
N PRO A 316 -15.96 6.32 8.66
CA PRO A 316 -14.93 5.58 9.36
C PRO A 316 -14.18 4.61 8.43
N GLY A 317 -12.86 4.48 8.61
CA GLY A 317 -12.02 3.64 7.77
C GLY A 317 -11.64 4.21 6.40
N ARG A 318 -12.23 5.35 5.99
CA ARG A 318 -11.91 6.02 4.72
C ARG A 318 -10.48 6.56 4.68
N LEU A 319 -10.05 7.23 5.75
CA LEU A 319 -8.76 7.91 5.81
C LEU A 319 -7.84 7.26 6.84
N THR A 320 -6.61 6.99 6.45
CA THR A 320 -5.52 6.53 7.32
C THR A 320 -4.39 7.55 7.36
N LEU A 321 -4.00 7.99 8.55
CA LEU A 321 -2.82 8.83 8.76
C LEU A 321 -1.62 7.94 9.10
N ILE A 322 -0.66 7.89 8.17
CA ILE A 322 0.52 7.02 8.24
C ILE A 322 1.72 7.84 8.75
N THR A 323 1.95 7.79 10.06
CA THR A 323 2.94 8.65 10.75
C THR A 323 4.34 8.11 10.57
N ARG A 324 5.29 8.97 10.17
CA ARG A 324 6.68 8.57 9.89
C ARG A 324 7.68 9.57 10.48
N MET A 325 7.47 9.90 11.74
CA MET A 325 8.16 10.98 12.46
C MET A 325 9.66 10.70 12.70
N GLY A 326 10.01 9.42 12.88
CA GLY A 326 11.33 9.00 13.37
C GLY A 326 11.40 8.99 14.90
N ALA A 327 12.26 8.12 15.44
CA ALA A 327 12.35 7.85 16.88
C ALA A 327 12.63 9.10 17.73
N GLY A 328 13.44 10.01 17.18
CA GLY A 328 13.83 11.26 17.85
C GLY A 328 12.79 12.37 17.83
N ALA A 329 11.70 12.27 17.05
CA ALA A 329 10.72 13.35 16.90
C ALA A 329 9.28 12.93 17.23
N VAL A 330 8.97 11.63 17.20
CA VAL A 330 7.59 11.13 17.35
C VAL A 330 6.91 11.59 18.64
N ARG A 331 7.65 11.62 19.77
CA ARG A 331 7.10 11.97 21.09
C ARG A 331 6.77 13.45 21.23
N ASP A 332 7.41 14.30 20.44
CA ASP A 332 7.26 15.75 20.51
C ASP A 332 6.23 16.26 19.50
N VAL A 333 6.25 15.70 18.28
CA VAL A 333 5.44 16.21 17.15
C VAL A 333 4.05 15.58 17.09
N LEU A 334 3.97 14.25 17.24
CA LEU A 334 2.71 13.52 17.01
C LEU A 334 1.57 13.91 17.96
N PRO A 335 1.79 14.15 19.28
CA PRO A 335 0.69 14.46 20.20
C PRO A 335 -0.16 15.66 19.78
N GLY A 336 0.46 16.75 19.32
CA GLY A 336 -0.26 17.95 18.89
C GLY A 336 -1.12 17.72 17.63
N ILE A 337 -0.64 16.88 16.71
CA ILE A 337 -1.41 16.49 15.51
C ILE A 337 -2.61 15.62 15.91
N VAL A 338 -2.39 14.61 16.76
CA VAL A 338 -3.46 13.71 17.22
C VAL A 338 -4.56 14.50 17.93
N GLN A 339 -4.20 15.40 18.85
CA GLN A 339 -5.17 16.23 19.58
C GLN A 339 -6.03 17.07 18.63
N LYS A 340 -5.44 17.66 17.59
CA LYS A 340 -6.16 18.53 16.67
C LYS A 340 -7.06 17.77 15.70
N VAL A 341 -6.60 16.61 15.21
CA VAL A 341 -7.39 15.72 14.36
C VAL A 341 -8.57 15.11 15.14
N ASP A 342 -8.36 14.72 16.40
CA ASP A 342 -9.44 14.24 17.26
C ASP A 342 -10.49 15.34 17.50
N ALA A 343 -10.04 16.57 17.75
CA ALA A 343 -10.92 17.73 17.95
C ALA A 343 -11.72 18.13 16.69
N CYS A 344 -11.22 17.89 15.47
CA CYS A 344 -11.99 18.18 14.25
C CYS A 344 -13.10 17.13 13.99
N GLY A 345 -13.00 15.95 14.63
CA GLY A 345 -13.98 14.88 14.60
C GLY A 345 -14.06 14.14 13.25
N VAL A 346 -13.03 14.24 12.40
CA VAL A 346 -12.93 13.40 11.20
C VAL A 346 -12.35 12.04 11.63
N PRO A 347 -13.07 10.93 11.41
CA PRO A 347 -12.57 9.62 11.82
C PRO A 347 -11.39 9.22 10.93
N VAL A 348 -10.30 8.80 11.58
CA VAL A 348 -9.07 8.35 10.93
C VAL A 348 -8.57 7.05 11.55
N VAL A 349 -7.85 6.26 10.76
CA VAL A 349 -7.01 5.16 11.26
C VAL A 349 -5.59 5.68 11.44
N TRP A 350 -4.98 5.43 12.59
CA TRP A 350 -3.58 5.75 12.82
C TRP A 350 -2.70 4.54 12.53
N VAL A 351 -1.72 4.71 11.63
CA VAL A 351 -0.72 3.68 11.31
C VAL A 351 0.67 4.26 11.53
N CYS A 352 1.53 3.52 12.22
CA CYS A 352 2.94 3.88 12.38
C CYS A 352 3.76 3.31 11.21
N ASP A 353 4.51 4.18 10.53
CA ASP A 353 5.61 3.83 9.63
C ASP A 353 6.94 4.16 10.32
N PRO A 354 7.50 3.19 11.09
CA PRO A 354 8.73 3.40 11.84
C PRO A 354 9.99 3.35 10.95
N MET A 355 9.84 3.12 9.65
CA MET A 355 10.96 2.88 8.76
C MET A 355 11.46 4.16 8.12
N HIS A 356 10.55 4.92 7.50
CA HIS A 356 10.98 6.02 6.64
C HIS A 356 11.56 7.18 7.45
N GLY A 357 11.07 7.44 8.66
CA GLY A 357 11.58 8.50 9.56
C GLY A 357 13.02 8.27 10.05
N ASN A 358 13.49 7.03 10.02
CA ASN A 358 14.75 6.60 10.64
C ASN A 358 15.86 6.26 9.63
N THR A 359 15.75 6.75 8.38
CA THR A 359 16.74 6.45 7.34
C THR A 359 17.97 7.34 7.48
N ARG A 360 19.16 6.73 7.47
CA ARG A 360 20.47 7.40 7.52
C ARG A 360 21.34 6.96 6.35
N GLU A 361 22.32 7.78 5.99
CA GLU A 361 23.35 7.41 5.01
C GLU A 361 24.59 6.93 5.75
N ALA A 362 25.04 5.71 5.46
CA ALA A 362 26.27 5.15 6.00
C ALA A 362 27.49 5.80 5.32
N ALA A 363 28.67 5.70 5.93
CA ALA A 363 29.91 6.21 5.35
C ALA A 363 30.23 5.61 3.96
N THR A 364 29.67 4.44 3.64
CA THR A 364 29.77 3.78 2.33
C THR A 364 28.79 4.32 1.29
N GLY A 365 28.02 5.37 1.58
CA GLY A 365 26.98 5.93 0.72
C GLY A 365 25.67 5.12 0.67
N HIS A 366 25.61 3.98 1.38
CA HIS A 366 24.41 3.15 1.43
C HIS A 366 23.38 3.72 2.42
N LYS A 367 22.11 3.71 2.02
CA LYS A 367 21.00 4.04 2.93
C LYS A 367 20.73 2.87 3.86
N THR A 368 20.73 3.13 5.18
CA THR A 368 20.51 2.13 6.22
C THR A 368 19.55 2.65 7.28
N ARG A 369 19.08 1.74 8.14
CA ARG A 369 18.19 2.00 9.29
C ARG A 369 18.67 1.13 10.45
N LEU A 370 18.78 1.72 11.63
CA LEU A 370 19.09 0.96 12.85
C LEU A 370 17.80 0.33 13.35
N PHE A 371 17.83 -0.97 13.68
CA PHE A 371 16.64 -1.68 14.14
C PHE A 371 16.11 -1.12 15.48
N ASP A 372 16.98 -0.65 16.37
CA ASP A 372 16.56 -0.04 17.64
C ASP A 372 15.82 1.31 17.46
N ASP A 373 16.07 2.01 16.34
CA ASP A 373 15.34 3.25 16.01
C ASP A 373 13.96 2.95 15.39
N VAL A 374 13.76 1.75 14.84
CA VAL A 374 12.50 1.28 14.22
C VAL A 374 11.57 0.76 15.32
#